data_AF-A0A365HAD9-F1
#
_entry.id   AF-A0A365HAD9-F1
#
_cell.length_a   1.000
_cell.length_b   1.000
_cell.length_c   1.000
_cell.angle_alpha   90.00
_cell.angle_beta   90.00
_cell.angle_gamma   90.00
#
_symmetry.space_group_name_H-M   'P 1'
#
loop_
_entity.id
_entity.type
_entity.pdbx_description
1 polymer ?
#
loop_
_entity_poly.entity_id
_entity_poly.type
_entity_poly.pdbx_seq_one_letter_code
_entity_poly.pdbx_strand_id
1 'polypeptide(L)'
;MTARKLSISVPPEVEETIKAAAAEEGKPVSAWLAEAAVEKARIAALHAAGRAAARELVAEYESEHGKLPEESRQRAREFLLEAGLLDDEPWRAAG
;
A
#
# COMPACT_ATOMS: atom_id res chain seq x y z
N MET A 1 -1.80 9.23 26.03
CA MET A 1 -1.94 9.73 24.65
C MET A 1 -3.36 10.23 24.45
N THR A 2 -3.57 11.42 23.91
CA THR A 2 -4.90 11.92 23.51
C THR A 2 -5.27 11.35 22.15
N ALA A 3 -6.20 10.41 22.12
CA ALA A 3 -6.76 9.90 20.87
C ALA A 3 -7.73 10.93 20.26
N ARG A 4 -7.61 11.19 18.95
CA ARG A 4 -8.60 11.97 18.20
C ARG A 4 -9.66 11.02 17.65
N LYS A 5 -10.94 11.31 17.91
CA LYS A 5 -12.06 10.49 17.42
C LYS A 5 -12.25 10.70 15.92
N LEU A 6 -12.30 9.59 15.18
CA LEU A 6 -12.71 9.55 13.78
C LEU A 6 -14.08 8.90 13.70
N SER A 7 -14.99 9.50 12.94
CA SER A 7 -16.28 8.91 12.60
C SER A 7 -16.18 8.34 11.21
N ILE A 8 -16.48 7.05 11.06
CA ILE A 8 -16.44 6.33 9.79
C ILE A 8 -17.77 5.62 9.56
N SER A 9 -18.13 5.47 8.30
CA SER A 9 -19.26 4.65 7.86
C SER A 9 -18.72 3.46 7.07
N VAL A 10 -19.25 2.28 7.35
CA VAL A 10 -18.90 1.04 6.65
C VAL A 10 -20.18 0.31 6.25
N PRO A 11 -20.16 -0.50 5.18
CA PRO A 11 -21.27 -1.38 4.86
C PRO A 11 -21.59 -2.34 6.01
N PRO A 12 -22.87 -2.75 6.22
CA PRO A 12 -23.25 -3.64 7.32
C PRO A 12 -22.46 -4.96 7.34
N GLU A 13 -22.20 -5.54 6.18
CA GLU A 13 -21.41 -6.77 6.04
C GLU A 13 -19.96 -6.59 6.52
N VAL A 14 -19.39 -5.39 6.32
CA VAL A 14 -18.05 -5.05 6.80
C VAL A 14 -18.06 -4.81 8.30
N GLU A 15 -19.11 -4.17 8.84
CA GLU A 15 -19.29 -3.99 10.29
C GLU A 15 -19.29 -5.35 11.03
N GLU A 16 -20.08 -6.31 10.54
CA GLU A 16 -20.16 -7.63 11.15
C GLU A 16 -18.82 -8.39 11.06
N THR A 17 -18.11 -8.27 9.93
CA THR A 17 -16.76 -8.83 9.76
C THR A 17 -15.78 -8.23 10.78
N ILE A 18 -15.82 -6.92 10.98
CA ILE A 18 -14.96 -6.22 11.96
C ILE A 18 -15.26 -6.69 13.39
N LYS A 19 -16.54 -6.79 13.76
CA LYS A 19 -16.94 -7.26 15.10
C LYS A 19 -16.47 -8.68 15.35
N ALA A 20 -16.63 -9.57 14.37
CA ALA A 20 -16.19 -10.95 14.46
C ALA A 20 -14.66 -11.05 14.64
N ALA A 21 -13.88 -10.34 13.82
CA ALA A 21 -12.43 -10.32 13.92
C ALA A 21 -11.94 -9.76 15.27
N ALA A 22 -12.54 -8.66 15.74
CA ALA A 22 -12.20 -8.09 17.03
C ALA A 22 -12.52 -9.05 18.20
N ALA A 23 -13.65 -9.77 18.12
CA ALA A 23 -14.04 -10.77 19.11
C ALA A 23 -13.10 -11.98 19.11
N GLU A 24 -12.71 -12.47 17.93
CA GLU A 24 -11.75 -13.58 17.77
C GLU A 24 -10.40 -13.24 18.41
N GLU A 25 -9.94 -11.99 18.24
CA GLU A 25 -8.71 -11.48 18.86
C GLU A 25 -8.87 -11.05 20.33
N GLY A 26 -10.09 -11.09 20.89
CA GLY A 26 -10.37 -10.69 22.27
C GLY A 26 -10.18 -9.18 22.54
N LYS A 27 -10.34 -8.33 21.53
CA LYS A 27 -10.11 -6.88 21.60
C LYS A 27 -11.39 -6.07 21.40
N PRO A 28 -11.52 -4.87 21.99
CA PRO A 28 -12.58 -3.93 21.61
C PRO A 28 -12.47 -3.54 20.13
N VAL A 29 -13.60 -3.40 19.43
CA VAL A 29 -13.67 -3.00 18.01
C VAL A 29 -12.83 -1.74 17.72
N SER A 30 -12.90 -0.74 18.59
CA SER A 30 -12.13 0.51 18.42
C SER A 30 -10.62 0.29 18.50
N ALA A 31 -10.15 -0.66 19.32
CA ALA A 31 -8.74 -0.98 19.43
C ALA A 31 -8.26 -1.75 18.20
N TRP A 32 -9.04 -2.76 17.78
CA TRP A 32 -8.77 -3.53 16.57
C TRP A 32 -8.70 -2.64 15.33
N LEU A 33 -9.66 -1.72 15.16
CA LEU A 33 -9.66 -0.76 14.05
C LEU A 33 -8.48 0.22 14.11
N ALA A 34 -8.11 0.68 15.30
CA ALA A 34 -6.96 1.56 15.45
C ALA A 34 -5.65 0.86 15.06
N GLU A 35 -5.48 -0.40 15.46
CA GLU A 35 -4.32 -1.22 15.09
C GLU A 35 -4.28 -1.46 13.57
N ALA A 36 -5.39 -1.87 12.96
CA ALA A 36 -5.49 -2.05 11.52
C ALA A 36 -5.19 -0.76 10.75
N ALA A 37 -5.70 0.39 11.22
CA ALA A 37 -5.44 1.68 10.62
C ALA A 37 -3.95 2.08 10.73
N VAL A 38 -3.31 1.83 11.88
CA VAL A 38 -1.87 2.08 12.07
C VAL A 38 -1.06 1.22 11.12
N GLU A 39 -1.36 -0.07 11.00
CA GLU A 39 -0.64 -0.97 10.11
C GLU A 39 -0.78 -0.55 8.66
N LYS A 40 -2.01 -0.27 8.21
CA LYS A 40 -2.27 0.22 6.85
C LYS A 40 -1.54 1.53 6.57
N ALA A 41 -1.54 2.47 7.53
CA ALA A 41 -0.84 3.74 7.40
C ALA A 41 0.68 3.56 7.31
N ARG A 42 1.26 2.64 8.10
CA ARG A 42 2.70 2.32 8.04
C ARG A 42 3.09 1.73 6.69
N ILE A 43 2.35 0.75 6.19
CA ILE A 43 2.59 0.15 4.87
C ILE A 43 2.49 1.23 3.79
N ALA A 44 1.46 2.08 3.84
CA ALA A 44 1.30 3.17 2.88
C ALA A 44 2.47 4.16 2.92
N ALA A 45 2.96 4.50 4.11
CA ALA A 45 4.13 5.37 4.29
C ALA A 45 5.41 4.72 3.75
N LEU A 46 5.63 3.43 4.02
CA LEU A 46 6.77 2.68 3.50
C LEU A 46 6.75 2.62 1.97
N HIS A 47 5.59 2.37 1.36
CA HIS A 47 5.45 2.39 -0.10
C HIS A 47 5.72 3.78 -0.69
N ALA A 48 5.26 4.84 -0.03
CA ALA A 48 5.53 6.21 -0.47
C ALA A 48 7.03 6.53 -0.40
N ALA A 49 7.69 6.17 0.71
CA ALA A 49 9.13 6.34 0.88
C ALA A 49 9.92 5.53 -0.15
N GLY A 50 9.57 4.26 -0.36
CA GLY A 50 10.21 3.39 -1.36
C GLY A 50 10.10 3.95 -2.78
N ARG A 51 8.93 4.47 -3.17
CA ARG A 51 8.77 5.13 -4.48
C ARG A 51 9.59 6.42 -4.59
N ALA A 52 9.74 7.18 -3.51
CA ALA A 52 10.58 8.37 -3.51
C ALA A 52 12.05 8.00 -3.71
N ALA A 53 12.56 7.04 -2.93
CA ALA A 53 13.92 6.54 -3.03
C ALA A 53 14.22 5.93 -4.42
N ALA A 54 13.28 5.17 -5.00
CA ALA A 54 13.44 4.61 -6.33
C ALA A 54 13.56 5.70 -7.42
N ARG A 55 12.79 6.80 -7.31
CA ARG A 55 12.91 7.93 -8.24
C ARG A 55 14.25 8.65 -8.11
N GLU A 56 14.73 8.82 -6.88
CA GLU A 56 16.02 9.42 -6.61
C GLU A 56 17.15 8.59 -7.22
N LEU A 57 17.14 7.27 -7.00
CA LEU A 57 18.11 6.34 -7.58
C LEU A 57 18.14 6.40 -9.12
N VAL A 58 16.97 6.42 -9.75
CA VAL A 58 16.88 6.55 -11.22
C VAL A 58 17.42 7.91 -11.68
N ALA A 59 17.07 8.99 -10.99
CA ALA A 59 17.53 10.33 -11.34
C ALA A 59 19.05 10.48 -11.20
N GLU A 60 19.63 9.91 -10.13
CA GLU A 60 21.09 9.86 -9.92
C GLU A 60 21.77 9.11 -11.05
N TYR A 61 21.32 7.89 -11.36
CA TYR A 61 21.83 7.10 -12.49
C TYR A 61 21.74 7.86 -13.81
N GLU A 62 20.60 8.47 -14.11
CA GLU A 62 20.41 9.20 -15.37
C GLU A 62 21.25 10.48 -15.45
N SER A 63 21.60 11.08 -14.31
CA SER A 63 22.49 12.23 -14.26
C SER A 63 23.94 11.87 -14.61
N GLU A 64 24.38 10.67 -14.21
CA GLU A 64 25.75 10.18 -14.44
C GLU A 64 25.91 9.50 -15.80
N HIS A 65 24.89 8.79 -16.26
CA HIS A 65 24.96 7.90 -17.43
C HIS A 65 24.05 8.29 -18.59
N GLY A 66 23.19 9.30 -18.41
CA GLY A 66 22.14 9.65 -19.35
C GLY A 66 20.89 8.78 -19.19
N LYS A 67 19.86 9.09 -19.98
CA LYS A 67 18.53 8.45 -19.86
C LYS A 67 18.58 6.93 -19.99
N LEU A 68 17.75 6.25 -19.20
CA LEU A 68 17.59 4.79 -19.30
C LEU A 68 17.06 4.39 -20.70
N PRO A 69 17.79 3.54 -21.44
CA PRO A 69 17.36 3.05 -22.74
C PRO A 69 15.99 2.38 -22.68
N GLU A 70 15.20 2.53 -23.74
CA GLU A 70 13.86 1.91 -23.84
C GLU A 70 13.91 0.40 -23.68
N GLU A 71 14.88 -0.27 -24.30
CA GLU A 71 15.06 -1.72 -24.17
C GLU A 71 15.29 -2.17 -22.72
N SER A 72 16.06 -1.39 -21.95
CA SER A 72 16.29 -1.69 -20.54
C SER A 72 15.01 -1.53 -19.71
N ARG A 73 14.19 -0.51 -20.02
CA ARG A 73 12.88 -0.30 -19.38
C ARG A 73 11.90 -1.42 -19.72
N GLN A 74 11.90 -1.89 -20.97
CA GLN A 74 11.09 -3.02 -21.42
C GLN A 74 11.48 -4.32 -20.70
N ARG A 75 12.78 -4.66 -20.66
CA ARG A 75 13.26 -5.84 -19.92
C ARG A 75 12.91 -5.77 -18.44
N ALA A 76 13.03 -4.60 -17.81
CA ALA A 76 12.65 -4.42 -16.41
C ALA A 76 11.15 -4.65 -16.20
N ARG A 77 10.30 -4.15 -17.12
CA ARG A 77 8.84 -4.39 -17.07
C ARG A 77 8.52 -5.88 -17.20
N GLU A 78 9.12 -6.57 -18.17
CA GLU A 78 8.93 -8.02 -18.37
C GLU A 78 9.34 -8.81 -17.13
N PHE A 79 10.52 -8.52 -16.57
CA PHE A 79 10.97 -9.15 -15.34
C PHE A 79 10.00 -8.94 -14.17
N LEU A 80 9.48 -7.72 -13.99
CA LEU A 80 8.54 -7.41 -12.91
C LEU A 80 7.19 -8.12 -13.10
N LEU A 81 6.73 -8.31 -14.34
CA LEU A 81 5.54 -9.11 -14.65
C LEU A 81 5.78 -10.60 -14.33
N GLU A 82 6.90 -11.17 -14.78
CA GLU A 82 7.26 -12.57 -14.49
C GLU A 82 7.41 -12.84 -12.99
N ALA A 83 7.95 -11.87 -12.25
CA ALA A 83 8.09 -11.95 -10.79
C ALA A 83 6.77 -11.74 -10.04
N GLY A 84 5.66 -11.43 -10.72
CA GLY A 84 4.36 -11.12 -10.09
C GLY A 84 4.37 -9.83 -9.28
N LEU A 85 5.28 -8.90 -9.60
CA LEU A 85 5.39 -7.59 -8.93
C LEU A 85 4.63 -6.49 -9.66
N LEU A 86 4.19 -6.76 -10.89
CA LEU A 86 3.21 -5.98 -11.63
C LEU A 86 2.00 -6.85 -11.93
N ASP A 87 0.81 -6.32 -11.65
CA ASP A 87 -0.44 -6.91 -12.13
C ASP A 87 -0.76 -6.34 -13.52
N ASP A 88 -1.20 -7.19 -14.44
CA ASP A 88 -1.80 -6.74 -15.72
C ASP A 88 -3.27 -6.28 -15.55
N GLU A 89 -3.83 -6.42 -14.34
CA GLU A 89 -5.24 -6.16 -14.10
C GLU A 89 -5.50 -4.67 -13.79
N PRO A 90 -6.36 -3.97 -14.54
CA PRO A 90 -6.84 -2.66 -14.16
C PRO A 90 -7.75 -2.84 -12.95
N TRP A 91 -7.20 -2.64 -11.75
CA TRP A 91 -7.95 -2.62 -10.50
C TRP A 91 -9.18 -1.71 -10.67
N ARG A 92 -10.37 -2.31 -10.78
CA ARG A 92 -11.63 -1.58 -10.76
C ARG A 92 -11.69 -0.85 -9.42
N ALA A 93 -11.74 0.47 -9.49
CA ALA A 93 -11.96 1.33 -8.35
C ALA A 93 -13.17 0.80 -7.55
N ALA A 94 -12.91 0.22 -6.38
CA ALA A 94 -13.90 0.14 -5.34
C ALA A 94 -14.03 1.57 -4.79
N GLY A 95 -15.00 2.30 -5.33
CA GLY A 95 -15.50 3.57 -4.84
C GLY A 95 -16.93 3.40 -4.33
#